data_AF-F4S194-F1
#
_entry.id   AF-F4S194-F1
#
_cell.length_a   1.000
_cell.length_b   1.000
_cell.length_c   1.000
_cell.angle_alpha   90.00
_cell.angle_beta   90.00
_cell.angle_gamma   90.00
#
_symmetry.space_group_name_H-M   'P 1'
#
loop_
_entity.id
_entity.type
_entity.pdbx_description
1 polymer ?
#
loop_
_entity_poly.entity_id
_entity_poly.type
_entity_poly.pdbx_seq_one_letter_code
_entity_poly.pdbx_strand_id
1 'polypeptide(L)'
;MPNPLNRPLKKIRSCPKPVTPLQEAYLGQREKNQRQIGRSAARADPSELTVSNSTPTDEDLLHNRSEEFENNDFNFDFHPRFEHEDLPETDGYDEEQDEEIEGYSELDEDEEILSGLARADYDAKRLKQEIRWAHQCKCMTPIFLRCRQATSNWASKANWDSDWKTPCTCPSYRRRVCWVDMVDLHTRQKAQVLFCDCQSDPVRLVEMGYIGATPVHPKTAFSIRLLKHFQVVWKYCAQRI
;
A
#
# COMPACT_ATOMS: atom_id res chain seq x y z
N MET A 1 -13.33 -48.31 -19.30
CA MET A 1 -14.02 -47.10 -19.79
C MET A 1 -13.36 -45.89 -19.12
N PRO A 2 -12.59 -45.04 -19.81
CA PRO A 2 -12.01 -43.83 -19.23
C PRO A 2 -13.11 -42.81 -18.89
N ASN A 3 -13.04 -42.19 -17.72
CA ASN A 3 -14.01 -41.20 -17.23
C ASN A 3 -14.02 -39.95 -18.14
N PRO A 4 -15.17 -39.58 -18.77
CA PRO A 4 -15.25 -38.46 -19.71
C PRO A 4 -15.05 -37.07 -19.09
N LEU A 5 -14.94 -36.97 -17.75
CA LEU A 5 -14.75 -35.71 -17.02
C LEU A 5 -13.28 -35.36 -16.73
N ASN A 6 -12.32 -36.24 -17.03
CA ASN A 6 -10.90 -35.92 -16.88
C ASN A 6 -10.31 -35.38 -18.19
N ARG A 7 -10.63 -34.12 -18.52
CA ARG A 7 -9.82 -33.35 -19.48
C ARG A 7 -8.66 -32.68 -18.74
N PRO A 8 -7.40 -32.89 -19.15
CA PRO A 8 -6.27 -32.19 -18.56
C PRO A 8 -6.41 -30.68 -18.78
N LEU A 9 -6.30 -29.91 -17.69
CA LEU A 9 -6.34 -28.45 -17.75
C LEU A 9 -5.20 -27.95 -18.64
N LYS A 10 -5.53 -27.10 -19.63
CA LYS A 10 -4.53 -26.45 -20.49
C LYS A 10 -3.65 -25.57 -19.60
N LYS A 11 -2.33 -25.76 -19.69
CA LYS A 11 -1.35 -24.94 -18.98
C LYS A 11 -1.54 -23.47 -19.39
N ILE A 12 -1.98 -22.64 -18.45
CA ILE A 12 -2.02 -21.18 -18.64
C ILE A 12 -0.56 -20.71 -18.73
N ARG A 13 -0.22 -19.99 -19.80
CA ARG A 13 1.12 -19.42 -19.95
C ARG A 13 1.35 -18.41 -18.83
N SER A 14 2.52 -18.45 -18.20
CA SER A 14 2.94 -17.55 -17.11
C SER A 14 2.80 -16.06 -17.44
N CYS A 15 2.75 -15.72 -18.74
CA CYS A 15 2.44 -14.38 -19.24
C CYS A 15 1.39 -14.51 -20.36
N PRO A 16 0.10 -14.25 -20.10
CA PRO A 16 -0.88 -14.10 -21.17
C PRO A 16 -0.47 -12.91 -22.05
N LYS A 17 -0.63 -13.06 -23.37
CA LYS A 17 -0.41 -11.95 -24.31
C LYS A 17 -1.41 -10.84 -23.95
N PRO A 18 -0.97 -9.57 -23.91
CA PRO A 18 -1.90 -8.46 -23.65
C PRO A 18 -2.99 -8.47 -24.72
N VAL A 19 -4.24 -8.32 -24.28
CA VAL A 19 -5.44 -8.37 -25.13
C VAL A 19 -5.97 -6.97 -25.43
N THR A 20 -5.46 -5.95 -24.73
CA THR A 20 -5.90 -4.56 -24.86
C THR A 20 -4.70 -3.61 -24.99
N PRO A 21 -4.85 -2.48 -25.71
CA PRO A 21 -3.81 -1.45 -25.78
C PRO A 21 -3.36 -0.95 -24.40
N LEU A 22 -4.28 -0.91 -23.43
CA LEU A 22 -3.99 -0.53 -22.05
C LEU A 22 -3.07 -1.54 -21.33
N GLN A 23 -3.26 -2.84 -21.57
CA GLN A 23 -2.38 -3.88 -21.02
C GLN A 23 -0.98 -3.84 -21.67
N GLU A 24 -0.90 -3.49 -22.95
CA GLU A 24 0.39 -3.28 -23.64
C GLU A 24 1.14 -2.08 -23.03
N ALA A 25 0.45 -0.95 -22.84
CA ALA A 25 1.02 0.23 -22.20
C ALA A 25 1.50 -0.07 -20.77
N TYR A 26 0.70 -0.80 -19.98
CA TYR A 26 1.06 -1.21 -18.62
C TYR A 26 2.31 -2.11 -18.59
N LEU A 27 2.38 -3.10 -19.49
CA LEU A 27 3.56 -3.98 -19.59
C LEU A 27 4.80 -3.22 -20.06
N GLY A 28 4.64 -2.29 -21.01
CA GLY A 28 5.71 -1.41 -21.48
C GLY A 28 6.24 -0.51 -20.36
N GLN A 29 5.36 0.07 -19.54
CA GLN A 29 5.75 0.87 -18.38
C GLN A 29 6.48 0.02 -17.34
N ARG A 30 6.02 -1.20 -17.09
CA ARG A 30 6.67 -2.13 -16.14
C ARG A 30 8.08 -2.51 -16.59
N GLU A 31 8.28 -2.72 -17.89
CA GLU A 31 9.60 -3.00 -18.46
C GLU A 31 10.54 -1.79 -18.38
N LYS A 32 10.05 -0.58 -18.67
CA LYS A 32 10.81 0.67 -18.50
C LYS A 32 11.29 0.84 -17.06
N ASN A 33 10.41 0.64 -16.08
CA ASN A 33 10.73 0.73 -14.67
C ASN A 33 11.79 -0.30 -14.26
N GLN A 34 11.68 -1.54 -14.74
CA GLN A 34 12.66 -2.60 -14.45
C GLN A 34 14.05 -2.30 -15.04
N ARG A 35 14.11 -1.72 -16.24
CA ARG A 35 15.37 -1.28 -16.88
C ARG A 35 16.00 -0.11 -16.13
N GLN A 36 15.20 0.83 -15.62
CA GLN A 36 15.72 1.93 -14.79
C GLN A 36 16.29 1.41 -13.46
N ILE A 37 15.60 0.51 -12.77
CA ILE A 37 16.09 -0.12 -11.52
C ILE A 37 17.45 -0.79 -11.74
N GLY A 38 17.60 -1.57 -12.82
CA GLY A 38 18.88 -2.22 -13.16
C GLY A 38 20.01 -1.23 -13.46
N ARG A 39 19.70 -0.09 -14.10
CA ARG A 39 20.69 0.98 -14.38
C ARG A 39 21.13 1.72 -13.13
N SER A 40 20.21 2.02 -12.21
CA SER A 40 20.55 2.60 -10.90
C SER A 40 21.33 1.63 -10.01
N ALA A 41 21.02 0.33 -10.07
CA ALA A 41 21.76 -0.70 -9.34
C ALA A 41 23.18 -0.94 -9.90
N ALA A 42 23.37 -0.82 -11.21
CA ALA A 42 24.69 -0.94 -11.86
C ALA A 42 25.60 0.30 -11.70
N ARG A 43 25.03 1.45 -11.33
CA ARG A 43 25.76 2.67 -10.97
C ARG A 43 26.16 2.74 -9.49
N ALA A 44 25.62 1.87 -8.66
CA ALA A 44 26.07 1.71 -7.28
C ALA A 44 27.40 0.92 -7.31
N ASP A 45 28.49 1.59 -6.95
CA ASP A 45 29.81 0.99 -6.84
C ASP A 45 29.81 -0.06 -5.69
N PRO A 46 30.21 -1.32 -5.93
CA PRO A 46 30.28 -2.33 -4.87
C PRO A 46 31.34 -2.06 -3.79
N SER A 47 32.17 -1.03 -3.95
CA SER A 47 33.30 -0.76 -3.06
C SER A 47 32.99 0.05 -1.79
N GLU A 48 31.77 0.57 -1.61
CA GLU A 48 31.37 1.29 -0.37
C GLU A 48 30.75 0.41 0.74
N LEU A 49 30.85 -0.92 0.64
CA LEU A 49 30.53 -1.84 1.75
C LEU A 49 31.81 -2.40 2.37
N THR A 50 32.68 -1.52 2.87
CA THR A 50 33.69 -1.90 3.87
C THR A 50 33.38 -1.18 5.18
N VAL A 51 32.80 -1.94 6.10
CA VAL A 51 32.69 -1.56 7.51
C VAL A 51 34.11 -1.46 8.06
N SER A 52 34.64 -0.24 8.16
CA SER A 52 35.80 0.04 8.99
C SER A 52 35.32 0.31 10.41
N ASN A 53 35.73 -0.56 11.34
CA ASN A 53 35.53 -0.37 12.77
C ASN A 53 36.30 0.88 13.21
N SER A 54 35.60 1.98 13.44
CA SER A 54 36.06 3.05 14.32
C SER A 54 34.87 3.67 15.04
N THR A 55 34.97 3.69 16.36
CA THR A 55 33.99 4.17 17.33
C THR A 55 33.76 5.68 17.16
N PRO A 56 32.52 6.20 17.09
CA PRO A 56 32.29 7.64 17.03
C PRO A 56 32.33 8.25 18.43
N THR A 57 33.08 9.34 18.58
CA THR A 57 33.07 10.23 19.75
C THR A 57 31.84 11.14 19.75
N ASP A 58 31.35 11.45 20.95
CA ASP A 58 30.03 12.01 21.33
C ASP A 58 29.67 13.45 20.85
N GLU A 59 30.36 14.05 19.87
CA GLU A 59 30.20 15.49 19.58
C GLU A 59 29.39 15.86 18.31
N ASP A 60 29.06 14.91 17.42
CA ASP A 60 28.45 15.24 16.11
C ASP A 60 26.91 15.03 16.00
N LEU A 61 26.22 14.66 17.09
CA LEU A 61 24.77 14.32 17.03
C LEU A 61 23.80 15.45 17.38
N LEU A 62 24.29 16.67 17.59
CA LEU A 62 23.44 17.84 17.79
C LEU A 62 23.56 18.72 16.55
N HIS A 63 22.79 18.44 15.49
CA HIS A 63 22.24 19.41 14.51
C HIS A 63 21.51 18.66 13.38
N ASN A 64 20.34 18.09 13.67
CA ASN A 64 19.20 18.25 12.74
C ASN A 64 17.88 18.01 13.48
N ARG A 65 17.33 19.12 13.93
CA ARG A 65 16.07 19.25 14.67
C ARG A 65 14.96 19.53 13.65
N SER A 66 13.89 18.74 13.72
CA SER A 66 12.52 19.07 13.31
C SER A 66 12.28 19.40 11.83
N GLU A 67 11.90 18.39 11.05
CA GLU A 67 10.97 18.58 9.95
C GLU A 67 9.67 17.82 10.27
N GLU A 68 8.69 18.58 10.73
CA GLU A 68 7.28 18.17 10.74
C GLU A 68 6.84 18.02 9.28
N PHE A 69 6.61 16.79 8.82
CA PHE A 69 5.91 16.55 7.56
C PHE A 69 4.56 15.89 7.83
N GLU A 70 3.54 16.64 7.44
CA GLU A 70 2.12 16.40 7.55
C GLU A 70 1.75 15.00 7.04
N ASN A 71 1.28 14.15 7.95
CA ASN A 71 0.60 12.90 7.58
C ASN A 71 -0.88 13.21 7.36
N ASN A 72 -1.18 13.80 6.21
CA ASN A 72 -2.52 13.89 5.62
C ASN A 72 -2.42 13.45 4.16
N ASP A 73 -2.75 12.19 3.88
CA ASP A 73 -3.18 11.76 2.54
C ASP A 73 -3.77 10.34 2.61
N PHE A 74 -4.79 10.22 3.45
CA PHE A 74 -5.79 9.16 3.32
C PHE A 74 -7.17 9.83 3.28
N ASN A 75 -7.34 10.81 2.39
CA ASN A 75 -8.67 11.24 1.97
C ASN A 75 -9.06 10.39 0.76
N PHE A 76 -9.89 9.38 1.01
CA PHE A 76 -10.55 8.62 -0.05
C PHE A 76 -11.76 9.45 -0.49
N ASP A 77 -11.53 10.48 -1.31
CA ASP A 77 -12.61 11.25 -1.93
C ASP A 77 -13.14 10.47 -3.15
N PHE A 78 -14.00 9.48 -2.88
CA PHE A 78 -14.90 8.95 -3.89
C PHE A 78 -16.08 9.92 -4.03
N HIS A 79 -15.94 10.92 -4.90
CA HIS A 79 -17.08 11.70 -5.39
C HIS A 79 -17.55 11.07 -6.72
N PRO A 80 -18.64 10.29 -6.74
CA PRO A 80 -19.34 10.03 -8.00
C PRO A 80 -20.05 11.32 -8.39
N ARG A 81 -19.48 12.07 -9.34
CA ARG A 81 -20.12 13.26 -9.90
C ARG A 81 -21.31 12.82 -10.77
N PHE A 82 -22.47 12.64 -10.15
CA PHE A 82 -23.76 12.72 -10.81
C PHE A 82 -24.51 13.86 -10.13
N GLU A 83 -24.24 15.07 -10.60
CA GLU A 83 -25.11 16.22 -10.34
C GLU A 83 -25.59 16.69 -11.71
N HIS A 84 -26.89 16.45 -11.94
CA HIS A 84 -27.65 17.13 -12.97
C HIS A 84 -27.62 18.62 -12.62
N GLU A 85 -26.92 19.42 -13.41
CA GLU A 85 -27.03 20.88 -13.33
C GLU A 85 -28.35 21.31 -13.96
N ASP A 86 -29.18 21.96 -13.15
CA ASP A 86 -30.40 22.63 -13.54
C ASP A 86 -30.08 23.78 -14.51
N LEU A 87 -30.65 23.69 -15.72
CA LEU A 87 -30.61 24.72 -16.76
C LEU A 87 -31.29 26.02 -16.28
N PRO A 88 -30.74 27.21 -16.53
CA PRO A 88 -31.53 28.42 -16.57
C PRO A 88 -32.22 28.56 -17.93
N GLU A 89 -33.54 28.72 -17.90
CA GLU A 89 -34.38 29.13 -19.03
C GLU A 89 -33.87 30.47 -19.60
N THR A 90 -33.52 30.49 -20.89
CA THR A 90 -33.36 31.74 -21.65
C THR A 90 -34.19 31.65 -22.92
N ASP A 91 -35.33 32.33 -22.89
CA ASP A 91 -36.25 32.56 -23.98
C ASP A 91 -35.80 33.78 -24.80
N GLY A 92 -35.64 33.61 -26.13
CA GLY A 92 -35.46 34.72 -27.07
C GLY A 92 -34.59 34.45 -28.29
N TYR A 93 -35.18 33.76 -29.29
CA TYR A 93 -34.88 33.70 -30.73
C TYR A 93 -33.71 34.54 -31.30
N ASP A 94 -32.78 33.89 -32.05
CA ASP A 94 -32.74 34.03 -33.52
C ASP A 94 -31.86 32.98 -34.23
N GLU A 95 -32.12 32.88 -35.52
CA GLU A 95 -31.90 31.86 -36.55
C GLU A 95 -30.43 31.54 -36.95
N GLU A 96 -30.19 30.27 -37.28
CA GLU A 96 -29.23 29.73 -38.28
C GLU A 96 -27.70 29.96 -38.15
N GLN A 97 -26.98 28.87 -37.81
CA GLN A 97 -25.92 28.30 -38.66
C GLN A 97 -25.51 26.90 -38.18
N ASP A 98 -25.81 25.89 -38.99
CA ASP A 98 -25.24 24.54 -38.89
C ASP A 98 -23.75 24.63 -39.27
N GLU A 99 -22.87 24.82 -38.28
CA GLU A 99 -21.45 24.53 -38.45
C GLU A 99 -21.12 23.16 -37.85
N GLU A 100 -20.78 22.25 -38.76
CA GLU A 100 -20.23 20.92 -38.50
C GLU A 100 -18.85 21.09 -37.83
N ILE A 101 -18.81 21.24 -36.50
CA ILE A 101 -17.56 21.32 -35.74
C ILE A 101 -17.01 19.90 -35.55
N GLU A 102 -16.29 19.39 -36.56
CA GLU A 102 -15.30 18.33 -36.38
C GLU A 102 -14.06 18.90 -35.66
N GLY A 103 -14.22 19.23 -34.38
CA GLY A 103 -13.13 19.62 -33.50
C GLY A 103 -12.53 18.39 -32.83
N TYR A 104 -11.58 17.72 -33.48
CA TYR A 104 -10.61 16.91 -32.74
C TYR A 104 -9.82 17.88 -31.86
N SER A 105 -10.21 18.04 -30.60
CA SER A 105 -9.44 18.82 -29.62
C SER A 105 -8.11 18.11 -29.40
N GLU A 106 -7.08 18.56 -30.12
CA GLU A 106 -5.68 18.37 -29.77
C GLU A 106 -5.54 18.79 -28.31
N LEU A 107 -5.41 17.83 -27.40
CA LEU A 107 -5.14 18.12 -26.00
C LEU A 107 -3.90 19.02 -25.98
N ASP A 108 -3.99 20.18 -25.32
CA ASP A 108 -2.87 21.13 -25.24
C ASP A 108 -1.62 20.35 -24.78
N GLU A 109 -0.52 20.45 -25.53
CA GLU A 109 0.73 19.72 -25.25
C GLU A 109 1.18 19.91 -23.79
N ASP A 110 0.87 21.07 -23.22
CA ASP A 110 1.09 21.43 -21.82
C ASP A 110 0.29 20.55 -20.84
N GLU A 111 -0.97 20.20 -21.14
CA GLU A 111 -1.78 19.30 -20.32
C GLU A 111 -1.22 17.88 -20.32
N GLU A 112 -0.71 17.41 -21.47
CA GLU A 112 -0.05 16.10 -21.56
C GLU A 112 1.25 16.08 -20.73
N ILE A 113 2.05 17.14 -20.79
CA ILE A 113 3.27 17.28 -20.00
C ILE A 113 2.94 17.28 -18.50
N LEU A 114 1.96 18.07 -18.06
CA LEU A 114 1.52 18.13 -16.66
C LEU A 114 0.99 16.78 -16.17
N SER A 115 0.16 16.10 -16.99
CA SER A 115 -0.33 14.76 -16.71
C SER A 115 0.83 13.75 -16.59
N GLY A 116 1.84 13.87 -17.46
CA GLY A 116 3.05 13.06 -17.43
C GLY A 116 3.85 13.22 -16.13
N LEU A 117 4.07 14.46 -15.69
CA LEU A 117 4.75 14.76 -14.43
C LEU A 117 3.98 14.23 -13.23
N ALA A 118 2.65 14.44 -13.18
CA ALA A 118 1.80 13.94 -12.11
C ALA A 118 1.86 12.40 -11.99
N ARG A 119 1.86 11.69 -13.14
CA ARG A 119 2.03 10.23 -13.17
C ARG A 119 3.40 9.81 -12.65
N ALA A 120 4.47 10.50 -13.04
CA ALA A 120 5.83 10.19 -12.58
C ALA A 120 5.96 10.36 -11.06
N ASP A 121 5.39 11.44 -10.50
CA ASP A 121 5.38 11.68 -9.06
C ASP A 121 4.56 10.63 -8.31
N TYR A 122 3.39 10.27 -8.83
CA TYR A 122 2.57 9.19 -8.26
C TYR A 122 3.33 7.85 -8.27
N ASP A 123 3.98 7.51 -9.39
CA ASP A 123 4.77 6.28 -9.51
C ASP A 123 5.96 6.28 -8.53
N ALA A 124 6.65 7.40 -8.35
CA ALA A 124 7.73 7.55 -7.38
C ALA A 124 7.23 7.35 -5.93
N LYS A 125 6.09 7.97 -5.58
CA LYS A 125 5.45 7.78 -4.26
C LYS A 125 5.07 6.32 -4.03
N ARG A 126 4.44 5.68 -5.01
CA ARG A 126 4.06 4.26 -4.95
C ARG A 126 5.26 3.35 -4.76
N LEU A 127 6.33 3.52 -5.56
CA LEU A 127 7.54 2.72 -5.45
C LEU A 127 8.18 2.85 -4.07
N LYS A 128 8.24 4.06 -3.53
CA LYS A 128 8.74 4.31 -2.16
C LYS A 128 7.90 3.57 -1.12
N GLN A 129 6.58 3.53 -1.27
CA GLN A 129 5.70 2.77 -0.39
C GLN A 129 5.90 1.26 -0.55
N GLU A 130 6.03 0.76 -1.77
CA GLU A 130 6.28 -0.67 -2.06
C GLU A 130 7.59 -1.14 -1.42
N ILE A 131 8.67 -0.35 -1.51
CA ILE A 131 9.96 -0.65 -0.87
C ILE A 131 9.79 -0.72 0.66
N ARG A 132 9.09 0.24 1.26
CA ARG A 132 8.81 0.26 2.70
C ARG A 132 8.00 -0.97 3.12
N TRP A 133 6.96 -1.30 2.37
CA TRP A 133 6.14 -2.49 2.62
C TRP A 133 6.95 -3.78 2.49
N ALA A 134 7.76 -3.91 1.46
CA ALA A 134 8.61 -5.08 1.26
C ALA A 134 9.57 -5.28 2.45
N HIS A 135 10.18 -4.20 2.95
CA HIS A 135 10.99 -4.24 4.17
C HIS A 135 10.17 -4.69 5.39
N GLN A 136 9.01 -4.06 5.64
CA GLN A 136 8.18 -4.43 6.79
C GLN A 136 7.66 -5.86 6.72
N CYS A 137 7.28 -6.36 5.54
CA CYS A 137 6.88 -7.75 5.37
C CYS A 137 8.00 -8.71 5.81
N LYS A 138 9.27 -8.42 5.49
CA LYS A 138 10.41 -9.22 5.97
C LYS A 138 10.50 -9.23 7.49
N CYS A 139 10.35 -8.07 8.14
CA CYS A 139 10.39 -7.95 9.61
C CYS A 139 9.18 -8.60 10.30
N MET A 140 7.98 -8.43 9.74
CA MET A 140 6.72 -8.94 10.30
C MET A 140 6.57 -10.46 10.15
N THR A 141 7.07 -11.05 9.06
CA THR A 141 6.88 -12.48 8.75
C THR A 141 7.22 -13.44 9.91
N PRO A 142 8.42 -13.38 10.54
CA PRO A 142 8.74 -14.30 11.63
C PRO A 142 7.80 -14.15 12.83
N ILE A 143 7.44 -12.90 13.16
CA ILE A 143 6.54 -12.57 14.27
C ILE A 143 5.11 -13.03 13.96
N PHE A 144 4.66 -12.81 12.74
CA PHE A 144 3.37 -13.28 12.25
C PHE A 144 3.28 -14.80 12.36
N LEU A 145 4.30 -15.55 11.91
CA LEU A 145 4.28 -17.02 11.98
C LEU A 145 4.26 -17.53 13.42
N ARG A 146 5.03 -16.91 14.33
CA ARG A 146 5.00 -17.21 15.76
C ARG A 146 3.62 -16.99 16.37
N CYS A 147 3.04 -15.80 16.14
CA CYS A 147 1.71 -15.46 16.67
C CYS A 147 0.61 -16.32 16.03
N ARG A 148 0.75 -16.66 14.75
CA ARG A 148 -0.15 -17.58 14.04
C ARG A 148 -0.16 -18.95 14.71
N GLN A 149 1.00 -19.49 15.08
CA GLN A 149 1.06 -20.78 15.77
C GLN A 149 0.41 -20.69 17.15
N ALA A 150 0.77 -19.67 17.93
CA ALA A 150 0.26 -19.49 19.30
C ALA A 150 -1.27 -19.32 19.36
N THR A 151 -1.86 -18.64 18.37
CA THR A 151 -3.30 -18.31 18.35
C THR A 151 -4.15 -19.29 17.54
N SER A 152 -3.57 -20.41 17.08
CA SER A 152 -4.21 -21.32 16.11
C SER A 152 -4.76 -20.55 14.91
N ASN A 153 -3.89 -19.75 14.29
CA ASN A 153 -4.20 -18.87 13.17
C ASN A 153 -5.33 -17.89 13.49
N TRP A 154 -5.24 -17.25 14.66
CA TRP A 154 -6.23 -16.35 15.25
C TRP A 154 -7.65 -16.91 15.28
N ALA A 155 -7.79 -18.23 15.44
CA ALA A 155 -9.08 -18.91 15.56
C ALA A 155 -9.44 -19.29 17.00
N SER A 156 -8.45 -19.36 17.89
CA SER A 156 -8.67 -19.76 19.29
C SER A 156 -9.25 -18.60 20.10
N LYS A 157 -10.48 -18.75 20.63
CA LYS A 157 -11.18 -17.73 21.44
C LYS A 157 -10.40 -17.35 22.71
N ALA A 158 -9.57 -18.26 23.23
CA ALA A 158 -8.84 -18.06 24.48
C ALA A 158 -7.68 -17.07 24.38
N ASN A 159 -7.06 -16.93 23.20
CA ASN A 159 -5.76 -16.25 23.09
C ASN A 159 -5.58 -15.41 21.81
N TRP A 160 -6.63 -15.25 21.01
CA TRP A 160 -6.58 -14.43 19.79
C TRP A 160 -6.35 -12.94 20.06
N ASP A 161 -6.77 -12.44 21.22
CA ASP A 161 -6.66 -11.02 21.64
C ASP A 161 -5.51 -10.77 22.61
N SER A 162 -4.66 -11.78 22.81
CA SER A 162 -3.51 -11.67 23.70
C SER A 162 -2.39 -10.88 23.02
N ASP A 163 -1.74 -10.01 23.78
CA ASP A 163 -0.52 -9.33 23.35
C ASP A 163 0.69 -10.27 23.53
N TRP A 164 1.32 -10.63 22.40
CA TRP A 164 2.45 -11.55 22.35
C TRP A 164 3.81 -10.87 22.36
N LYS A 165 3.85 -9.57 22.67
CA LYS A 165 5.10 -8.83 22.77
C LYS A 165 5.94 -9.30 23.95
N THR A 166 7.20 -9.63 23.68
CA THR A 166 8.17 -9.83 24.76
C THR A 166 8.48 -8.50 25.45
N PRO A 167 8.52 -8.47 26.80
CA PRO A 167 8.92 -7.28 27.54
C PRO A 167 10.31 -6.82 27.09
N CYS A 168 10.46 -5.52 26.84
CA CYS A 168 11.73 -4.91 26.50
C CYS A 168 12.22 -4.02 27.66
N THR A 169 13.53 -3.99 27.87
CA THR A 169 14.19 -3.18 28.91
C THR A 169 14.57 -1.78 28.41
N CYS A 170 14.07 -1.38 27.24
CA CYS A 170 14.40 -0.09 26.65
C CYS A 170 13.97 1.06 27.57
N PRO A 171 14.77 2.14 27.67
CA PRO A 171 14.42 3.29 28.49
C PRO A 171 13.17 4.03 27.95
N SER A 172 12.53 4.84 28.79
CA SER A 172 11.27 5.52 28.46
C SER A 172 11.36 6.44 27.24
N TYR A 173 12.48 7.11 27.01
CA TYR A 173 12.65 8.01 25.86
C TYR A 173 12.68 7.30 24.49
N ARG A 174 12.87 5.97 24.46
CA ARG A 174 12.74 5.14 23.24
C ARG A 174 11.35 4.57 23.04
N ARG A 175 10.41 4.93 23.93
CA ARG A 175 9.04 4.47 23.90
C ARG A 175 8.14 5.64 23.58
N ARG A 176 7.13 5.39 22.74
CA ARG A 176 6.11 6.38 22.43
C ARG A 176 4.74 5.75 22.54
N VAL A 177 3.80 6.49 23.10
CA VAL A 177 2.39 6.12 23.09
C VAL A 177 1.75 6.81 21.90
N CYS A 178 1.08 6.04 21.05
CA CYS A 178 0.35 6.58 19.91
C CYS A 178 -1.09 6.05 19.93
N TRP A 179 -2.03 6.89 19.51
CA TRP A 179 -3.41 6.48 19.31
C TRP A 179 -3.57 5.81 17.96
N VAL A 180 -4.12 4.60 17.96
CA VAL A 180 -4.36 3.80 16.76
C VAL A 180 -5.83 3.45 16.68
N ASP A 181 -6.44 3.73 15.53
CA ASP A 181 -7.78 3.26 15.17
C ASP A 181 -7.70 1.75 14.86
N MET A 182 -8.15 0.93 15.80
CA MET A 182 -8.19 -0.53 15.70
C MET A 182 -9.55 -0.96 15.15
N VAL A 183 -9.53 -1.64 14.01
CA VAL A 183 -10.71 -2.13 13.31
C VAL A 183 -10.72 -3.66 13.35
N ASP A 184 -11.76 -4.24 13.94
CA ASP A 184 -11.98 -5.70 14.04
C ASP A 184 -13.36 -6.07 13.48
N LEU A 185 -13.71 -7.37 13.47
CA LEU A 185 -14.98 -7.86 12.91
C LEU A 185 -16.22 -7.19 13.53
N HIS A 186 -16.20 -6.94 14.83
CA HIS A 186 -17.38 -6.51 15.58
C HIS A 186 -17.21 -5.10 16.17
N THR A 187 -16.01 -4.52 16.09
CA THR A 187 -15.68 -3.30 16.80
C THR A 187 -14.74 -2.43 15.98
N ARG A 188 -14.92 -1.11 16.12
CA ARG A 188 -13.93 -0.11 15.75
C ARG A 188 -13.68 0.72 17.00
N GLN A 189 -12.43 0.80 17.45
CA GLN A 189 -12.07 1.54 18.65
C GLN A 189 -10.73 2.23 18.50
N LYS A 190 -10.56 3.36 19.17
CA LYS A 190 -9.28 4.08 19.23
C LYS A 190 -8.56 3.67 20.51
N ALA A 191 -7.37 3.08 20.38
CA ALA A 191 -6.62 2.55 21.51
C ALA A 191 -5.22 3.17 21.60
N GLN A 192 -4.69 3.30 22.82
CA GLN A 192 -3.31 3.70 23.04
C GLN A 192 -2.40 2.48 22.88
N VAL A 193 -1.46 2.56 21.94
CA VAL A 193 -0.46 1.53 21.71
C VAL A 193 0.91 2.08 22.11
N LEU A 194 1.60 1.32 22.97
CA LEU A 194 2.99 1.59 23.32
C LEU A 194 3.91 0.99 22.26
N PHE A 195 4.56 1.86 21.50
CA PHE A 195 5.61 1.54 20.55
C PHE A 195 6.98 1.75 21.17
N CYS A 196 7.98 1.03 20.66
CA CYS A 196 9.36 1.10 21.15
C CYS A 196 10.32 0.91 19.98
N ASP A 197 11.39 1.69 19.94
CA ASP A 197 12.34 1.71 18.81
C ASP A 197 13.14 0.41 18.64
N CYS A 198 13.02 -0.55 19.57
CA CYS A 198 13.61 -1.88 19.43
C CYS A 198 12.93 -2.75 18.35
N GLN A 199 11.75 -2.36 17.87
CA GLN A 199 11.01 -3.04 16.81
C GLN A 199 10.17 -2.03 16.03
N SER A 200 9.81 -2.35 14.79
CA SER A 200 8.95 -1.45 14.01
C SER A 200 7.49 -1.48 14.48
N ASP A 201 6.75 -0.41 14.19
CA ASP A 201 5.32 -0.30 14.56
C ASP A 201 4.46 -1.39 13.93
N PRO A 202 4.63 -1.74 12.65
CA PRO A 202 3.90 -2.86 12.08
C PRO A 202 4.18 -4.18 12.79
N VAL A 203 5.44 -4.43 13.21
CA VAL A 203 5.78 -5.62 13.99
C VAL A 203 5.07 -5.61 15.35
N ARG A 204 5.07 -4.47 16.05
CA ARG A 204 4.34 -4.31 17.32
C ARG A 204 2.85 -4.62 17.15
N LEU A 205 2.21 -4.14 16.08
CA LEU A 205 0.80 -4.39 15.83
C LEU A 205 0.51 -5.86 15.54
N VAL A 206 1.40 -6.57 14.82
CA VAL A 206 1.25 -8.01 14.57
C VAL A 206 1.26 -8.81 15.88
N GLU A 207 2.09 -8.41 16.85
CA GLU A 207 2.11 -9.03 18.18
C GLU A 207 0.79 -8.84 18.94
N MET A 208 0.03 -7.79 18.62
CA MET A 208 -1.32 -7.54 19.13
C MET A 208 -2.41 -8.19 18.27
N GLY A 209 -2.07 -8.84 17.16
CA GLY A 209 -3.04 -9.45 16.25
C GLY A 209 -3.61 -8.53 15.17
N TYR A 210 -2.93 -7.41 14.86
CA TYR A 210 -3.34 -6.41 13.88
C TYR A 210 -2.28 -6.18 12.80
N ILE A 211 -2.70 -5.65 11.65
CA ILE A 211 -1.83 -5.16 10.57
C ILE A 211 -2.10 -3.67 10.39
N GLY A 212 -1.06 -2.86 10.46
CA GLY A 212 -1.16 -1.41 10.22
C GLY A 212 -1.56 -1.10 8.77
N ALA A 213 -2.26 0.02 8.55
CA ALA A 213 -2.61 0.50 7.21
C ALA A 213 -1.43 1.15 6.47
N THR A 214 -0.36 1.49 7.19
CA THR A 214 0.86 2.10 6.63
C THR A 214 2.10 1.42 7.17
N PRO A 215 3.23 1.40 6.43
CA PRO A 215 4.41 0.63 6.82
C PRO A 215 5.35 1.31 7.83
N VAL A 216 5.10 2.57 8.22
CA VAL A 216 6.03 3.31 9.11
C VAL A 216 5.35 3.66 10.44
N HIS A 217 4.33 4.52 10.39
CA HIS A 217 3.60 4.97 11.59
C HIS A 217 2.09 4.79 11.39
N PRO A 218 1.57 3.56 11.59
CA PRO A 218 0.17 3.25 11.41
C PRO A 218 -0.70 4.03 12.40
N LYS A 219 -1.56 4.91 11.87
CA LYS A 219 -2.67 5.52 12.62
C LYS A 219 -3.91 4.64 12.66
N THR A 220 -4.00 3.69 11.74
CA THR A 220 -5.10 2.72 11.62
C THR A 220 -4.52 1.32 11.51
N ALA A 221 -5.17 0.35 12.12
CA ALA A 221 -4.79 -1.05 12.07
C ALA A 221 -6.02 -1.96 11.96
N PHE A 222 -5.92 -2.99 11.13
CA PHE A 222 -6.98 -3.98 10.91
C PHE A 222 -6.63 -5.29 11.59
N SER A 223 -7.58 -5.90 12.28
CA SER A 223 -7.35 -7.19 12.92
C SER A 223 -7.04 -8.25 11.86
N ILE A 224 -6.11 -9.14 12.16
CA ILE A 224 -5.75 -10.23 11.24
C ILE A 224 -6.95 -11.16 11.01
N ARG A 225 -7.86 -11.27 12.00
CA ARG A 225 -9.10 -12.03 11.88
C ARG A 225 -10.05 -11.40 10.86
N LEU A 226 -10.19 -10.08 10.87
CA LEU A 226 -11.01 -9.34 9.91
C LEU A 226 -10.50 -9.59 8.49
N LEU A 227 -9.18 -9.45 8.28
CA LEU A 227 -8.55 -9.70 6.99
C LEU A 227 -8.74 -11.14 6.52
N LYS A 228 -8.59 -12.11 7.43
CA LYS A 228 -8.85 -13.53 7.14
C LYS A 228 -10.31 -13.79 6.78
N HIS A 229 -11.26 -13.19 7.51
CA HIS A 229 -12.69 -13.31 7.22
C HIS A 229 -12.99 -12.76 5.82
N PHE A 230 -12.51 -11.56 5.50
CA PHE A 230 -12.66 -10.97 4.17
C PHE A 230 -12.07 -11.85 3.08
N GLN A 231 -10.88 -12.41 3.29
CA GLN A 231 -10.25 -13.34 2.34
C GLN A 231 -11.11 -14.58 2.09
N VAL A 232 -11.75 -15.13 3.12
CA VAL A 232 -12.64 -16.29 3.01
C VAL A 232 -13.88 -15.92 2.20
N VAL A 233 -14.56 -14.84 2.56
CA VAL A 233 -15.76 -14.35 1.84
C VAL A 233 -15.43 -14.09 0.37
N TRP A 234 -14.34 -13.38 0.09
CA TRP A 234 -13.88 -13.09 -1.26
C TRP A 234 -13.67 -14.37 -2.08
N LYS A 235 -12.97 -15.37 -1.53
CA LYS A 235 -12.76 -16.66 -2.22
C LYS A 235 -14.08 -17.37 -2.51
N TYR A 236 -15.03 -17.36 -1.57
CA TYR A 236 -16.33 -17.97 -1.78
C TYR A 236 -17.15 -17.26 -2.86
N CYS A 237 -17.13 -15.92 -2.90
CA CYS A 237 -17.85 -15.15 -3.90
C CYS A 237 -17.21 -15.26 -5.29
N ALA A 238 -15.88 -15.20 -5.39
CA ALA A 238 -15.17 -15.16 -6.67
C ALA A 238 -15.04 -16.54 -7.36
N GLN A 239 -15.17 -17.65 -6.63
CA GLN A 239 -15.02 -19.01 -7.17
C GLN A 239 -16.35 -19.75 -7.44
N ARG A 240 -17.49 -19.17 -7.06
CA ARG A 240 -18.83 -19.77 -7.23
C ARG A 240 -19.71 -19.05 -8.28
N ILE A 241 -19.08 -18.42 -9.28
CA ILE A 241 -19.76 -17.90 -10.48
C ILE A 241 -19.48 -18.84 -11.64
#